data_AF-A0A954WMC5-F1
#
_entry.id   AF-A0A954WMC5-F1
#
_cell.length_a   1.000
_cell.length_b   1.000
_cell.length_c   1.000
_cell.angle_alpha   90.00
_cell.angle_beta   90.00
_cell.angle_gamma   90.00
#
_symmetry.space_group_name_H-M   'P 1'
#
loop_
_entity.id
_entity.type
_entity.pdbx_description
1 polymer ?
#
loop_
_entity_poly.entity_id
_entity_poly.type
_entity_poly.pdbx_seq_one_letter_code
_entity_poly.pdbx_strand_id
1 'polypeptide(L)'
;MKSAVVFIVLALGQLVVTQSVFAQADDPGQDGWQTEAFSNIASRELSKLGDSLMRDEPNTIASTFFLADGFQGSLPENVTSHRIVAPFVFVKSSDQATSFNDPVPFVGRHRTTWNDVRDLAFHFKIVSVVATRSNVVTDVLVEATGTLIQGSKNSRWESHSKWQVTWVPAENGRARIAELVVRSEQQTLFDESSQREPTTLFRDETQSVAGQVRSFQEQLRFGQPYWLRRIETFHGMLNPGQNGISIGDLNGDSLDDIYVCQPGGLPNRLYLHQADGTLVDASREAGVDFLDNSHSSLIIDLDNDGDQDLVVATAYALLFFENQNSQFTVRYANRDMSDAYSLAATDFDLDGDLDIFACGYFPNGADVHALPIPVPYFNAKNGGANRLLRNDGSFVFTDITTDTGLGDDNRRFSYAAMWIDLENDGDDDLYIANDFGPDQVYRNDRSTSGCRFENDSDSVGLQQGAFGMSAAASDINRDGFDDVYVANMFSSAGNRVTRQPKFGRSTSRSTREMFRRLATGNSLLLNREGKRLQDVGSQSETEMGRWSWGANFVDVNNDGWDDLLVTNGYITGESTNDL
;
A
#
# COMPACT_ATOMS: atom_id res chain seq x y z
N MET A 1 17.31 10.87 -16.79
CA MET A 1 15.86 10.92 -17.03
C MET A 1 15.20 9.65 -17.57
N LYS A 2 15.94 8.55 -17.74
CA LYS A 2 15.33 7.24 -18.07
C LYS A 2 14.91 6.49 -16.81
N SER A 3 15.54 6.74 -15.65
CA SER A 3 15.31 5.98 -14.41
C SER A 3 13.91 6.12 -13.77
N ALA A 4 13.26 7.29 -13.84
CA ALA A 4 11.90 7.45 -13.28
C ALA A 4 10.81 6.77 -14.13
N VAL A 5 11.04 6.65 -15.45
CA VAL A 5 10.17 5.91 -16.36
C VAL A 5 10.55 4.42 -16.37
N VAL A 6 11.84 4.11 -16.19
CA VAL A 6 12.36 2.74 -16.12
C VAL A 6 11.93 2.03 -14.83
N PHE A 7 11.74 2.71 -13.69
CA PHE A 7 11.19 2.04 -12.50
C PHE A 7 9.72 1.61 -12.65
N ILE A 8 8.93 2.37 -13.42
CA ILE A 8 7.54 2.01 -13.75
C ILE A 8 7.50 0.96 -14.88
N VAL A 9 8.48 0.96 -15.79
CA VAL A 9 8.59 -0.01 -16.89
C VAL A 9 9.27 -1.33 -16.45
N LEU A 10 10.07 -1.33 -15.39
CA LEU A 10 10.73 -2.53 -14.84
C LEU A 10 9.76 -3.51 -14.20
N ALA A 11 8.55 -3.06 -13.84
CA ALA A 11 7.45 -3.94 -13.45
C ALA A 11 6.99 -4.87 -14.59
N LEU A 12 7.42 -4.65 -15.84
CA LEU A 12 6.94 -5.39 -17.02
C LEU A 12 8.02 -5.92 -17.97
N GLY A 13 9.32 -5.92 -17.64
CA GLY A 13 10.26 -6.57 -18.56
C GLY A 13 11.75 -6.45 -18.26
N GLN A 14 12.43 -7.58 -18.47
CA GLN A 14 13.88 -7.78 -18.38
C GLN A 14 14.67 -6.78 -19.24
N LEU A 15 15.49 -5.96 -18.59
CA LEU A 15 16.61 -5.29 -19.25
C LEU A 15 17.84 -5.34 -18.32
N VAL A 16 18.67 -6.37 -18.52
CA VAL A 16 20.01 -6.41 -17.91
C VAL A 16 20.89 -5.48 -18.73
N VAL A 17 21.16 -4.29 -18.19
CA VAL A 17 22.20 -3.42 -18.73
C VAL A 17 23.19 -3.11 -17.63
N THR A 18 24.47 -3.23 -17.96
CA THR A 18 25.59 -3.04 -17.03
C THR A 18 25.58 -1.63 -16.42
N GLN A 19 25.71 -1.54 -15.10
CA GLN A 19 25.66 -0.30 -14.31
C GLN A 19 26.54 0.85 -14.84
N SER A 20 27.70 0.56 -15.45
CA SER A 20 28.66 1.57 -15.91
C SER A 20 28.19 2.38 -17.13
N VAL A 21 27.41 1.77 -18.03
CA VAL A 21 26.88 2.45 -19.23
C VAL A 21 25.65 3.30 -18.89
N PHE A 22 24.89 2.90 -17.87
CA PHE A 22 23.75 3.69 -17.36
C PHE A 22 24.19 4.95 -16.61
N ALA A 23 25.25 4.87 -15.80
CA ALA A 23 25.69 6.01 -14.98
C ALA A 23 26.14 7.22 -15.81
N GLN A 24 26.74 7.02 -16.99
CA GLN A 24 27.11 8.13 -17.89
C GLN A 24 25.92 8.65 -18.72
N ALA A 25 24.89 7.83 -18.94
CA ALA A 25 23.72 8.20 -19.74
C ALA A 25 22.57 8.82 -18.92
N ASP A 26 22.69 8.82 -17.59
CA ASP A 26 21.64 9.29 -16.66
C ASP A 26 22.17 10.34 -15.67
N ASP A 27 23.05 11.25 -16.12
CA ASP A 27 23.52 12.38 -15.31
C ASP A 27 22.54 13.58 -15.41
N PRO A 28 21.73 13.87 -14.38
CA PRO A 28 20.78 14.98 -14.41
C PRO A 28 21.46 16.35 -14.56
N GLY A 29 22.75 16.49 -14.20
CA GLY A 29 23.51 17.71 -14.40
C GLY A 29 23.76 18.02 -15.87
N GLN A 30 23.98 16.99 -16.70
CA GLN A 30 24.19 17.10 -18.14
C GLN A 30 22.87 17.24 -18.91
N ASP A 31 21.79 16.63 -18.40
CA ASP A 31 20.46 16.65 -19.03
C ASP A 31 19.66 17.95 -18.75
N GLY A 32 20.25 18.90 -18.03
CA GLY A 32 19.62 20.17 -17.65
C GLY A 32 18.50 19.99 -16.61
N TRP A 33 18.66 19.05 -15.68
CA TRP A 33 17.83 18.80 -14.50
C TRP A 33 18.59 19.19 -13.23
N GLN A 34 18.92 20.47 -13.11
CA GLN A 34 19.79 20.99 -12.05
C GLN A 34 19.27 20.70 -10.64
N THR A 35 17.95 20.68 -10.44
CA THR A 35 17.30 20.31 -9.18
C THR A 35 17.47 18.84 -8.82
N GLU A 36 17.46 17.91 -9.79
CA GLU A 36 17.79 16.50 -9.53
C GLU A 36 19.28 16.31 -9.26
N ALA A 37 20.15 17.01 -9.99
CA ALA A 37 21.58 17.03 -9.69
C ALA A 37 21.84 17.55 -8.27
N PHE A 38 21.10 18.58 -7.86
CA PHE A 38 21.16 19.12 -6.51
C PHE A 38 20.60 18.13 -5.46
N SER A 39 19.53 17.40 -5.77
CA SER A 39 19.01 16.35 -4.88
C SER A 39 20.10 15.36 -4.49
N ASN A 40 20.95 14.94 -5.42
CA ASN A 40 22.08 14.05 -5.13
C ASN A 40 23.11 14.68 -4.20
N ILE A 41 23.35 16.00 -4.31
CA ILE A 41 24.22 16.74 -3.40
C ILE A 41 23.59 16.80 -2.00
N ALA A 42 22.33 17.24 -1.91
CA ALA A 42 21.60 17.35 -0.66
C ALA A 42 21.48 16.00 0.07
N SER A 43 21.18 14.90 -0.63
CA SER A 43 21.12 13.57 -0.03
C SER A 43 22.44 13.14 0.61
N ARG A 44 23.58 13.43 -0.04
CA ARG A 44 24.90 13.14 0.55
C ARG A 44 25.19 14.00 1.77
N GLU A 45 24.80 15.27 1.76
CA GLU A 45 25.01 16.15 2.90
C GLU A 45 24.09 15.79 4.08
N LEU A 46 22.83 15.42 3.81
CA LEU A 46 21.88 14.92 4.82
C LEU A 46 22.34 13.60 5.45
N SER A 47 22.85 12.66 4.64
CA SER A 47 23.40 11.40 5.17
C SER A 47 24.56 11.64 6.15
N LYS A 48 25.50 12.53 5.80
CA LYS A 48 26.56 12.92 6.73
C LYS A 48 26.01 13.62 7.98
N LEU A 49 24.98 14.47 7.83
CA LEU A 49 24.33 15.15 8.95
C LEU A 49 23.71 14.14 9.92
N GLY A 50 23.00 13.13 9.40
CA GLY A 50 22.51 11.99 10.19
C GLY A 50 23.64 11.32 10.97
N ASP A 51 24.73 10.96 10.29
CA ASP A 51 25.91 10.35 10.94
C ASP A 51 26.46 11.18 12.10
N SER A 52 26.48 12.50 11.96
CA SER A 52 27.01 13.40 12.98
C SER A 52 26.03 13.70 14.09
N LEU A 53 24.73 13.81 13.79
CA LEU A 53 23.67 13.91 14.80
C LEU A 53 23.74 12.76 15.80
N MET A 54 24.23 11.59 15.38
CA MET A 54 24.42 10.40 16.21
C MET A 54 25.72 10.37 17.01
N ARG A 55 26.79 11.06 16.59
CA ARG A 55 28.16 10.82 17.09
C ARG A 55 28.87 12.04 17.67
N ASP A 56 28.64 13.21 17.10
CA ASP A 56 29.47 14.38 17.37
C ASP A 56 28.86 15.26 18.47
N GLU A 57 29.53 16.30 18.95
CA GLU A 57 28.90 17.28 19.87
C GLU A 57 28.19 18.39 19.09
N PRO A 58 27.20 19.11 19.66
CA PRO A 58 26.48 20.18 18.95
C PRO A 58 27.40 21.25 18.34
N ASN A 59 28.50 21.58 19.02
CA ASN A 59 29.52 22.52 18.50
C ASN A 59 30.27 21.94 17.28
N THR A 60 30.57 20.64 17.31
CA THR A 60 31.19 19.95 16.19
C THR A 60 30.23 19.88 15.02
N ILE A 61 28.95 19.58 15.25
CA ILE A 61 27.92 19.59 14.20
C ILE A 61 27.80 20.99 13.59
N ALA A 62 27.68 22.01 14.45
CA ALA A 62 27.56 23.40 14.05
C ALA A 62 28.71 23.87 13.13
N SER A 63 29.94 23.46 13.46
CA SER A 63 31.15 23.83 12.71
C SER A 63 31.43 22.92 11.50
N THR A 64 30.98 21.67 11.54
CA THR A 64 31.29 20.66 10.51
C THR A 64 30.23 20.60 9.43
N PHE A 65 28.95 20.82 9.72
CA PHE A 65 27.85 20.52 8.80
C PHE A 65 27.45 21.66 7.89
N PHE A 66 28.42 22.52 7.56
CA PHE A 66 28.27 23.53 6.53
C PHE A 66 27.05 24.41 6.76
N LEU A 67 26.74 24.73 8.02
CA LEU A 67 25.70 25.69 8.33
C LEU A 67 26.15 27.05 7.78
N ALA A 68 25.29 27.69 6.99
CA ALA A 68 25.61 28.98 6.40
C ALA A 68 25.71 30.04 7.50
N ASP A 69 26.50 31.09 7.25
CA ASP A 69 26.53 32.24 8.15
C ASP A 69 25.10 32.82 8.27
N GLY A 70 24.64 33.01 9.50
CA GLY A 70 23.26 33.44 9.77
C GLY A 70 22.21 32.32 9.68
N PHE A 71 22.60 31.07 9.99
CA PHE A 71 21.67 29.93 10.10
C PHE A 71 20.39 30.26 10.87
N GLN A 72 19.27 29.73 10.37
CA GLN A 72 17.99 29.75 11.07
C GLN A 72 17.43 28.33 11.25
N GLY A 73 16.90 28.05 12.42
CA GLY A 73 16.33 26.75 12.75
C GLY A 73 14.93 26.91 13.33
N SER A 74 14.07 25.92 13.12
CA SER A 74 12.78 25.84 13.79
C SER A 74 12.45 24.39 14.13
N LEU A 75 12.03 24.16 15.38
CA LEU A 75 11.61 22.86 15.89
C LEU A 75 10.20 22.99 16.46
N PRO A 76 9.29 22.06 16.15
CA PRO A 76 7.95 22.10 16.70
C PRO A 76 7.98 21.72 18.19
N GLU A 77 6.95 22.14 18.92
CA GLU A 77 6.77 21.78 20.31
C GLU A 77 5.99 20.47 20.43
N ASN A 78 6.44 19.56 21.30
CA ASN A 78 5.71 18.33 21.60
C ASN A 78 4.54 18.65 22.53
N VAL A 79 3.32 18.31 22.12
CA VAL A 79 2.11 18.74 22.85
C VAL A 79 1.24 17.57 23.29
N THR A 80 1.14 16.51 22.49
CA THR A 80 0.19 15.44 22.79
C THR A 80 0.87 14.08 22.83
N SER A 81 0.87 13.44 24.00
CA SER A 81 1.25 12.04 24.16
C SER A 81 -0.02 11.20 24.27
N HIS A 82 -0.24 10.34 23.28
CA HIS A 82 -1.32 9.36 23.28
C HIS A 82 -0.74 8.00 23.66
N ARG A 83 -1.18 7.44 24.77
CA ARG A 83 -0.94 6.02 25.07
C ARG A 83 -2.12 5.26 24.49
N ILE A 84 -1.90 4.65 23.33
CA ILE A 84 -2.92 3.87 22.62
C ILE A 84 -3.05 2.52 23.34
N VAL A 85 -1.97 1.73 23.39
CA VAL A 85 -1.92 0.46 24.13
C VAL A 85 -0.60 0.36 24.86
N ALA A 86 -0.56 -0.16 26.08
CA ALA A 86 0.73 -0.53 26.66
C ALA A 86 1.36 -1.64 25.77
N PRO A 87 2.62 -1.56 25.34
CA PRO A 87 3.66 -0.60 25.75
C PRO A 87 3.93 0.56 24.76
N PHE A 88 3.06 0.82 23.79
CA PHE A 88 3.20 1.89 22.79
C PHE A 88 2.73 3.26 23.30
N VAL A 89 3.57 4.28 23.12
CA VAL A 89 3.23 5.69 23.34
C VAL A 89 3.55 6.47 22.08
N PHE A 90 2.56 7.22 21.58
CA PHE A 90 2.71 8.11 20.45
C PHE A 90 2.86 9.54 20.95
N VAL A 91 3.81 10.29 20.42
CA VAL A 91 3.99 11.72 20.71
C VAL A 91 3.89 12.49 19.40
N LYS A 92 2.92 13.39 19.31
CA LYS A 92 2.73 14.25 18.13
C LYS A 92 3.12 15.69 18.45
N SER A 93 3.88 16.29 17.54
CA SER A 93 4.23 17.70 17.59
C SER A 93 3.03 18.59 17.29
N SER A 94 2.94 19.75 17.93
CA SER A 94 1.97 20.80 17.59
C SER A 94 2.44 21.70 16.46
N ASP A 95 1.52 22.56 15.99
CA ASP A 95 1.83 23.63 15.03
C ASP A 95 2.66 24.78 15.64
N GLN A 96 2.83 24.81 16.97
CA GLN A 96 3.72 25.78 17.62
C GLN A 96 5.17 25.35 17.48
N ALA A 97 6.07 26.29 17.21
CA ALA A 97 7.48 26.00 17.00
C ALA A 97 8.39 27.05 17.65
N THR A 98 9.52 26.58 18.18
CA THR A 98 10.59 27.44 18.69
C THR A 98 11.57 27.75 17.56
N SER A 99 11.90 29.02 17.37
CA SER A 99 12.92 29.47 16.42
C SER A 99 14.30 29.64 17.04
N PHE A 100 15.33 29.35 16.27
CA PHE A 100 16.74 29.44 16.64
C PHE A 100 17.51 30.22 15.57
N ASN A 101 18.41 31.10 15.99
CA ASN A 101 19.30 31.85 15.09
C ASN A 101 20.76 31.38 15.21
N ASP A 102 21.00 30.32 15.97
CA ASP A 102 22.30 29.72 16.18
C ASP A 102 22.16 28.19 16.07
N PRO A 103 23.05 27.53 15.33
CA PRO A 103 22.97 26.09 15.11
C PRO A 103 23.22 25.27 16.39
N VAL A 104 24.03 25.75 17.33
CA VAL A 104 24.38 25.01 18.55
C VAL A 104 23.15 24.77 19.44
N PRO A 105 22.36 25.79 19.85
CA PRO A 105 21.15 25.57 20.62
C PRO A 105 20.05 24.86 19.83
N PHE A 106 19.99 25.03 18.50
CA PHE A 106 19.08 24.26 17.64
C PHE A 106 19.39 22.75 17.73
N VAL A 107 20.63 22.34 17.45
CA VAL A 107 21.07 20.94 17.53
C VAL A 107 20.94 20.41 18.96
N GLY A 108 21.32 21.22 19.94
CA GLY A 108 21.17 20.88 21.36
C GLY A 108 19.72 20.60 21.74
N ARG A 109 18.77 21.45 21.32
CA ARG A 109 17.34 21.23 21.58
C ARG A 109 16.81 20.02 20.81
N HIS A 110 17.18 19.87 19.55
CA HIS A 110 16.71 18.74 18.74
C HIS A 110 17.14 17.41 19.37
N ARG A 111 18.38 17.30 19.84
CA ARG A 111 18.87 16.11 20.57
C ARG A 111 18.05 15.73 21.80
N THR A 112 17.46 16.72 22.47
CA THR A 112 16.62 16.41 23.64
C THR A 112 15.41 15.54 23.32
N THR A 113 14.99 15.44 22.05
CA THR A 113 13.89 14.54 21.66
C THR A 113 14.29 13.07 21.62
N TRP A 114 15.59 12.75 21.66
CA TRP A 114 16.11 11.38 21.67
C TRP A 114 17.31 11.19 22.63
N ASN A 115 17.45 12.03 23.65
CA ASN A 115 18.54 11.93 24.63
C ASN A 115 18.57 10.58 25.37
N ASP A 116 17.41 9.93 25.52
CA ASP A 116 17.25 8.61 26.14
C ASP A 116 17.26 7.48 25.10
N VAL A 117 17.79 7.69 23.90
CA VAL A 117 17.86 6.71 22.81
C VAL A 117 19.32 6.42 22.44
N ARG A 118 19.65 5.14 22.29
CA ARG A 118 20.93 4.66 21.75
C ARG A 118 20.72 3.95 20.42
N ASP A 119 21.82 3.58 19.77
CA ASP A 119 21.80 2.85 18.48
C ASP A 119 20.96 3.58 17.42
N LEU A 120 21.01 4.92 17.45
CA LEU A 120 20.25 5.77 16.55
C LEU A 120 20.64 5.48 15.10
N ALA A 121 19.67 5.61 14.21
CA ALA A 121 19.85 5.61 12.76
C ALA A 121 18.91 6.65 12.15
N PHE A 122 19.37 7.36 11.12
CA PHE A 122 18.55 8.32 10.37
C PHE A 122 18.49 7.93 8.90
N HIS A 123 17.31 8.00 8.31
CA HIS A 123 17.05 7.86 6.89
C HIS A 123 16.36 9.11 6.35
N PHE A 124 16.84 9.62 5.22
CA PHE A 124 16.37 10.87 4.62
C PHE A 124 15.89 10.64 3.19
N LYS A 125 14.65 11.02 2.89
CA LYS A 125 14.06 10.95 1.56
C LYS A 125 13.64 12.33 1.08
N ILE A 126 14.34 12.87 0.09
CA ILE A 126 13.97 14.16 -0.51
C ILE A 126 12.76 13.94 -1.43
N VAL A 127 11.69 14.72 -1.23
CA VAL A 127 10.44 14.63 -1.99
C VAL A 127 10.14 15.87 -2.82
N SER A 128 10.87 16.97 -2.58
CA SER A 128 10.74 18.22 -3.33
C SER A 128 12.09 18.92 -3.42
N VAL A 129 12.38 19.57 -4.55
CA VAL A 129 13.55 20.44 -4.73
C VAL A 129 13.14 21.66 -5.55
N VAL A 130 13.20 22.84 -4.94
CA VAL A 130 12.81 24.10 -5.54
C VAL A 130 14.01 25.05 -5.55
N ALA A 131 14.55 25.32 -6.73
CA ALA A 131 15.58 26.33 -6.91
C ALA A 131 14.97 27.75 -6.93
N THR A 132 15.51 28.63 -6.10
CA THR A 132 15.23 30.07 -6.13
C THR A 132 16.42 30.82 -6.78
N ARG A 133 16.42 32.15 -6.76
CA ARG A 133 17.53 32.94 -7.36
C ARG A 133 18.87 32.74 -6.65
N SER A 134 18.87 32.48 -5.34
CA SER A 134 20.09 32.39 -4.52
C SER A 134 20.17 31.10 -3.70
N ASN A 135 19.04 30.48 -3.38
CA ASN A 135 18.95 29.33 -2.50
C ASN A 135 18.24 28.17 -3.19
N VAL A 136 18.39 26.96 -2.67
CA VAL A 136 17.58 25.79 -3.04
C VAL A 136 16.81 25.33 -1.81
N VAL A 137 15.52 25.07 -1.93
CA VAL A 137 14.69 24.56 -0.83
C VAL A 137 14.35 23.11 -1.11
N THR A 138 14.50 22.24 -0.12
CA THR A 138 14.10 20.83 -0.21
C THR A 138 13.11 20.47 0.88
N ASP A 139 12.06 19.74 0.52
CA ASP A 139 11.22 19.05 1.50
C ASP A 139 11.72 17.61 1.62
N VAL A 140 11.88 17.15 2.86
CA VAL A 140 12.55 15.89 3.22
C VAL A 140 11.68 15.13 4.21
N LEU A 141 11.38 13.87 3.90
CA LEU A 141 10.85 12.92 4.86
C LEU A 141 12.02 12.32 5.63
N VAL A 142 11.94 12.33 6.95
CA VAL A 142 13.00 11.86 7.84
C VAL A 142 12.43 10.78 8.74
N GLU A 143 13.04 9.62 8.67
CA GLU A 143 12.78 8.49 9.56
C GLU A 143 14.00 8.34 10.47
N ALA A 144 13.75 8.21 11.77
CA ALA A 144 14.79 7.93 12.75
C ALA A 144 14.36 6.77 13.63
N THR A 145 15.27 5.85 13.89
CA THR A 145 15.00 4.68 14.74
C THR A 145 16.10 4.54 15.79
N GLY A 146 15.80 3.86 16.89
CA GLY A 146 16.77 3.56 17.93
C GLY A 146 16.21 2.67 19.04
N THR A 147 17.04 2.44 20.05
CA THR A 147 16.71 1.64 21.24
C THR A 147 16.67 2.53 22.46
N LEU A 148 15.61 2.46 23.25
CA LEU A 148 15.51 3.26 24.49
C LEU A 148 16.59 2.80 25.49
N ILE A 149 17.27 3.78 26.10
CA ILE A 149 18.31 3.56 27.13
C ILE A 149 17.65 3.09 28.43
N GLN A 150 16.54 3.71 28.79
CA GLN A 150 15.69 3.29 29.90
C GLN A 150 14.64 2.33 29.35
N GLY A 151 14.54 1.15 29.94
CA GLY A 151 13.67 0.08 29.44
C GLY A 151 14.40 -1.27 29.43
N SER A 152 13.79 -2.26 28.79
CA SER A 152 14.46 -3.54 28.54
C SER A 152 15.46 -3.41 27.37
N LYS A 153 16.14 -4.53 27.03
CA LYS A 153 16.95 -4.59 25.80
C LYS A 153 16.11 -4.47 24.51
N ASN A 154 14.79 -4.69 24.57
CA ASN A 154 13.91 -4.64 23.41
C ASN A 154 13.12 -3.34 23.28
N SER A 155 13.21 -2.41 24.24
CA SER A 155 12.51 -1.12 24.14
C SER A 155 12.99 -0.35 22.90
N ARG A 156 12.06 0.04 22.01
CA ARG A 156 12.34 0.70 20.72
C ARG A 156 11.82 2.13 20.71
N TRP A 157 12.45 2.95 19.88
CA TRP A 157 12.03 4.30 19.56
C TRP A 157 12.06 4.48 18.06
N GLU A 158 11.02 5.10 17.53
CA GLU A 158 10.88 5.47 16.12
C GLU A 158 10.33 6.89 16.02
N SER A 159 10.81 7.66 15.05
CA SER A 159 10.35 9.02 14.77
C SER A 159 10.22 9.23 13.26
N HIS A 160 9.09 9.79 12.85
CA HIS A 160 8.77 10.17 11.48
C HIS A 160 8.54 11.68 11.47
N SER A 161 9.28 12.40 10.63
CA SER A 161 9.20 13.86 10.56
C SER A 161 9.33 14.40 9.15
N LYS A 162 8.76 15.60 8.95
CA LYS A 162 8.83 16.35 7.69
C LYS A 162 9.71 17.56 7.89
N TRP A 163 10.82 17.65 7.16
CA TRP A 163 11.75 18.77 7.25
C TRP A 163 11.68 19.61 5.98
N GLN A 164 11.81 20.92 6.13
CA GLN A 164 12.12 21.83 5.04
C GLN A 164 13.52 22.39 5.27
N VAL A 165 14.38 22.25 4.27
CA VAL A 165 15.78 22.65 4.36
C VAL A 165 16.08 23.67 3.27
N THR A 166 16.53 24.86 3.66
CA THR A 166 17.02 25.88 2.72
C THR A 166 18.53 25.77 2.63
N TRP A 167 19.01 25.64 1.41
CA TRP A 167 20.40 25.42 1.08
C TRP A 167 21.00 26.61 0.33
N VAL A 168 22.26 26.91 0.64
CA VAL A 168 23.11 27.81 -0.14
C VAL A 168 24.14 26.95 -0.89
N PRO A 169 24.10 26.91 -2.23
CA PRO A 169 25.12 26.21 -3.00
C PRO A 169 26.52 26.73 -2.68
N ALA A 170 27.48 25.83 -2.54
CA ALA A 170 28.88 26.16 -2.28
C ALA A 170 29.78 25.72 -3.45
N GLU A 171 30.97 26.30 -3.52
CA GLU A 171 32.00 25.84 -4.46
C GLU A 171 32.35 24.36 -4.22
N ASN A 172 32.85 23.66 -5.25
CA ASN A 172 33.28 22.25 -5.21
C ASN A 172 32.15 21.21 -5.09
N GLY A 173 30.95 21.50 -5.60
CA GLY A 173 29.87 20.51 -5.67
C GLY A 173 29.24 20.18 -4.32
N ARG A 174 29.24 21.15 -3.40
CA ARG A 174 28.68 21.05 -2.05
C ARG A 174 27.54 22.03 -1.85
N ALA A 175 26.81 21.86 -0.75
CA ALA A 175 25.77 22.78 -0.32
C ALA A 175 25.88 23.02 1.19
N ARG A 176 25.49 24.21 1.61
CA ARG A 176 25.42 24.65 3.00
C ARG A 176 23.97 24.74 3.45
N ILE A 177 23.65 24.36 4.69
CA ILE A 177 22.30 24.54 5.25
C ILE A 177 22.18 25.94 5.81
N ALA A 178 21.34 26.79 5.20
CA ALA A 178 21.02 28.12 5.71
C ALA A 178 19.80 28.10 6.62
N GLU A 179 18.84 27.21 6.38
CA GLU A 179 17.67 27.08 7.23
C GLU A 179 17.27 25.61 7.38
N LEU A 180 16.83 25.19 8.57
CA LEU A 180 16.25 23.88 8.81
C LEU A 180 14.99 24.03 9.68
N VAL A 181 13.83 23.74 9.08
CA VAL A 181 12.53 23.77 9.73
C VAL A 181 11.98 22.36 9.82
N VAL A 182 11.81 21.83 11.03
CA VAL A 182 11.03 20.62 11.26
C VAL A 182 9.56 21.04 11.28
N ARG A 183 8.78 20.59 10.30
CA ARG A 183 7.38 20.98 10.06
C ARG A 183 6.41 20.18 10.92
N SER A 184 6.65 18.89 11.03
CA SER A 184 5.92 17.97 11.89
C SER A 184 6.84 16.82 12.32
N GLU A 185 6.58 16.28 13.49
CA GLU A 185 7.22 15.09 14.04
C GLU A 185 6.19 14.23 14.77
N GLN A 186 6.22 12.94 14.51
CA GLN A 186 5.49 11.92 15.24
C GLN A 186 6.48 10.86 15.73
N GLN A 187 6.43 10.56 17.02
CA GLN A 187 7.29 9.56 17.64
C GLN A 187 6.46 8.40 18.16
N THR A 188 7.00 7.19 18.03
CA THR A 188 6.48 5.95 18.60
C THR A 188 7.51 5.41 19.58
N LEU A 189 7.12 5.29 20.84
CA LEU A 189 7.94 4.69 21.90
C LEU A 189 7.35 3.35 22.28
N PHE A 190 8.18 2.31 22.30
CA PHE A 190 7.84 0.97 22.76
C PHE A 190 8.69 0.66 24.00
N ASP A 191 8.06 0.55 25.17
CA ASP A 191 8.76 0.27 26.43
C ASP A 191 8.33 -1.06 27.10
N GLU A 192 9.15 -2.09 26.96
CA GLU A 192 8.91 -3.43 27.55
C GLU A 192 9.00 -3.43 29.10
N SER A 193 9.51 -2.37 29.74
CA SER A 193 9.72 -2.33 31.20
C SER A 193 8.48 -1.95 32.02
N SER A 194 7.38 -1.58 31.37
CA SER A 194 6.11 -1.34 32.06
C SER A 194 5.68 -2.62 32.78
N GLN A 195 5.38 -2.57 34.08
CA GLN A 195 5.09 -3.76 34.93
C GLN A 195 3.79 -4.51 34.59
N ARG A 196 3.19 -4.26 33.43
CA ARG A 196 2.21 -5.14 32.81
C ARG A 196 2.98 -5.90 31.74
N GLU A 197 2.87 -7.23 31.73
CA GLU A 197 3.30 -8.09 30.61
C GLU A 197 3.31 -7.27 29.31
N PRO A 198 4.45 -7.16 28.59
CA PRO A 198 4.50 -6.40 27.36
C PRO A 198 3.46 -6.98 26.41
N THR A 199 2.31 -6.32 26.28
CA THR A 199 1.35 -6.67 25.25
C THR A 199 1.87 -6.04 23.96
N THR A 200 2.89 -6.66 23.36
CA THR A 200 3.15 -6.47 21.94
C THR A 200 1.81 -6.69 21.25
N LEU A 201 1.30 -5.66 20.54
CA LEU A 201 0.07 -5.79 19.75
C LEU A 201 0.16 -6.97 18.81
N PHE A 202 1.35 -7.15 18.22
CA PHE A 202 1.68 -8.27 17.37
C PHE A 202 2.99 -8.91 17.81
N ARG A 203 3.01 -10.23 17.84
CA ARG A 203 4.22 -11.04 17.95
C ARG A 203 4.29 -11.93 16.72
N ASP A 204 5.48 -12.04 16.11
CA ASP A 204 5.69 -13.02 15.06
C ASP A 204 5.66 -14.43 15.66
N GLU A 205 4.59 -15.15 15.32
CA GLU A 205 4.35 -16.54 15.72
C GLU A 205 4.42 -17.49 14.52
N THR A 206 4.96 -17.05 13.38
CA THR A 206 4.99 -17.87 12.16
C THR A 206 5.69 -19.21 12.40
N GLN A 207 6.80 -19.20 13.16
CA GLN A 207 7.58 -20.40 13.45
C GLN A 207 6.88 -21.34 14.46
N SER A 208 6.12 -20.81 15.42
CA SER A 208 5.39 -21.62 16.40
C SER A 208 4.13 -22.24 15.78
N VAL A 209 3.47 -21.48 14.90
CA VAL A 209 2.21 -21.86 14.22
C VAL A 209 2.46 -22.79 13.02
N ALA A 210 3.32 -22.39 12.07
CA ALA A 210 3.52 -23.08 10.80
C ALA A 210 4.86 -23.83 10.70
N GLY A 211 5.77 -23.62 11.65
CA GLY A 211 7.17 -24.02 11.51
C GLY A 211 7.43 -25.52 11.49
N GLN A 212 6.47 -26.37 11.90
CA GLN A 212 6.54 -27.84 11.76
C GLN A 212 5.84 -28.36 10.50
N VAL A 213 5.11 -27.50 9.78
CA VAL A 213 4.37 -27.89 8.58
C VAL A 213 5.34 -28.03 7.42
N ARG A 214 5.38 -29.23 6.84
CA ARG A 214 6.34 -29.56 5.79
C ARG A 214 6.18 -28.66 4.56
N SER A 215 4.96 -28.42 4.11
CA SER A 215 4.70 -27.54 2.96
C SER A 215 5.05 -26.09 3.23
N PHE A 216 4.88 -25.59 4.46
CA PHE A 216 5.41 -24.28 4.84
C PHE A 216 6.94 -24.25 4.69
N GLN A 217 7.65 -25.25 5.24
CA GLN A 217 9.11 -25.34 5.14
C GLN A 217 9.62 -25.55 3.71
N GLU A 218 8.87 -26.23 2.85
CA GLU A 218 9.33 -26.55 1.49
C GLU A 218 8.89 -25.51 0.46
N GLN A 219 7.78 -24.80 0.71
CA GLN A 219 7.16 -23.85 -0.21
C GLN A 219 7.16 -22.40 0.31
N LEU A 220 6.38 -22.12 1.35
CA LEU A 220 6.04 -20.75 1.76
C LEU A 220 7.16 -19.99 2.47
N ARG A 221 8.16 -20.69 3.03
CA ARG A 221 9.35 -20.00 3.57
C ARG A 221 10.19 -19.30 2.50
N PHE A 222 9.95 -19.60 1.22
CA PHE A 222 10.73 -19.09 0.11
C PHE A 222 9.93 -18.04 -0.66
N GLY A 223 10.51 -16.84 -0.79
CA GLY A 223 9.93 -15.79 -1.61
C GLY A 223 9.99 -16.07 -3.11
N GLN A 224 9.19 -15.34 -3.88
CA GLN A 224 9.07 -15.46 -5.34
C GLN A 224 10.40 -15.49 -6.12
N PRO A 225 11.47 -14.74 -5.78
CA PRO A 225 12.77 -14.84 -6.47
C PRO A 225 13.41 -16.23 -6.41
N TYR A 226 13.11 -17.03 -5.37
CA TYR A 226 13.59 -18.41 -5.26
C TYR A 226 12.92 -19.31 -6.32
N TRP A 227 11.61 -19.13 -6.52
CA TRP A 227 10.79 -19.93 -7.45
C TRP A 227 10.95 -19.51 -8.90
N LEU A 228 11.08 -18.21 -9.18
CA LEU A 228 11.34 -17.69 -10.53
C LEU A 228 12.61 -18.26 -11.18
N ARG A 229 13.56 -18.75 -10.39
CA ARG A 229 14.80 -19.39 -10.88
C ARG A 229 14.65 -20.91 -11.13
N ARG A 230 13.50 -21.49 -10.77
CA ARG A 230 13.28 -22.95 -10.70
C ARG A 230 12.05 -23.42 -11.45
N ILE A 231 11.07 -22.55 -11.64
CA ILE A 231 9.82 -22.85 -12.34
C ILE A 231 9.81 -22.00 -13.61
N GLU A 232 9.66 -22.65 -14.76
CA GLU A 232 9.57 -21.98 -16.04
C GLU A 232 8.30 -21.12 -16.14
N THR A 233 8.38 -19.99 -16.83
CA THR A 233 7.27 -19.05 -16.99
C THR A 233 6.02 -19.66 -17.63
N PHE A 234 6.17 -20.73 -18.43
CA PHE A 234 5.02 -21.40 -19.04
C PHE A 234 4.05 -22.01 -18.01
N HIS A 235 4.54 -22.31 -16.79
CA HIS A 235 3.69 -22.81 -15.71
C HIS A 235 2.84 -21.71 -15.05
N GLY A 236 2.93 -20.44 -15.50
CA GLY A 236 2.15 -19.33 -14.94
C GLY A 236 2.85 -18.56 -13.81
N MET A 237 4.16 -18.78 -13.61
CA MET A 237 4.98 -18.00 -12.67
C MET A 237 5.28 -16.61 -13.25
N LEU A 238 4.67 -15.56 -12.70
CA LEU A 238 4.80 -14.15 -13.14
C LEU A 238 5.53 -13.30 -12.08
N ASN A 239 6.01 -12.09 -12.43
CA ASN A 239 6.94 -11.26 -11.62
C ASN A 239 6.35 -9.96 -10.98
N PRO A 240 5.02 -9.83 -10.81
CA PRO A 240 4.54 -9.03 -9.67
C PRO A 240 4.12 -9.90 -8.48
N GLY A 241 3.61 -11.11 -8.73
CA GLY A 241 2.92 -11.91 -7.70
C GLY A 241 1.62 -11.21 -7.30
N GLN A 242 0.49 -11.85 -7.49
CA GLN A 242 -0.83 -11.25 -7.22
C GLN A 242 -1.73 -12.26 -6.52
N ASN A 243 -1.12 -13.08 -5.67
CA ASN A 243 -1.76 -14.22 -5.03
C ASN A 243 -2.31 -13.79 -3.67
N GLY A 244 -3.59 -14.01 -3.47
CA GLY A 244 -4.33 -13.68 -2.27
C GLY A 244 -4.34 -14.79 -1.22
N ILE A 245 -4.92 -14.44 -0.09
CA ILE A 245 -5.17 -15.30 1.05
C ILE A 245 -6.61 -15.09 1.49
N SER A 246 -7.30 -16.15 1.90
CA SER A 246 -8.62 -16.09 2.53
C SER A 246 -8.62 -16.88 3.83
N ILE A 247 -9.46 -16.45 4.75
CA ILE A 247 -9.56 -17.00 6.11
C ILE A 247 -11.03 -17.34 6.37
N GLY A 248 -11.30 -18.50 6.94
CA GLY A 248 -12.63 -18.97 7.29
C GLY A 248 -12.61 -20.41 7.81
N ASP A 249 -13.68 -20.84 8.48
CA ASP A 249 -13.83 -22.19 9.03
C ASP A 249 -14.27 -23.17 7.92
N LEU A 250 -13.30 -23.85 7.30
CA LEU A 250 -13.52 -24.75 6.16
C LEU A 250 -13.84 -26.19 6.61
N ASN A 251 -13.72 -26.48 7.90
CA ASN A 251 -13.89 -27.83 8.44
C ASN A 251 -15.01 -27.94 9.49
N GLY A 252 -15.62 -26.82 9.89
CA GLY A 252 -16.75 -26.74 10.79
C GLY A 252 -16.38 -26.92 12.28
N ASP A 253 -15.12 -26.72 12.65
CA ASP A 253 -14.65 -26.82 14.04
C ASP A 253 -14.66 -25.49 14.80
N SER A 254 -15.18 -24.44 14.18
CA SER A 254 -15.22 -23.07 14.71
C SER A 254 -13.85 -22.43 14.91
N LEU A 255 -12.81 -22.94 14.23
CA LEU A 255 -11.51 -22.30 14.12
C LEU A 255 -11.31 -21.79 12.69
N ASP A 256 -10.78 -20.57 12.58
CA ASP A 256 -10.45 -20.00 11.28
C ASP A 256 -9.27 -20.74 10.63
N ASP A 257 -9.50 -21.30 9.44
CA ASP A 257 -8.52 -21.95 8.58
C ASP A 257 -7.96 -20.95 7.55
N ILE A 258 -6.87 -21.33 6.88
CA ILE A 258 -6.17 -20.45 5.93
C ILE A 258 -6.11 -21.11 4.56
N TYR A 259 -6.64 -20.45 3.53
CA TYR A 259 -6.41 -20.81 2.14
C TYR A 259 -5.49 -19.79 1.45
N VAL A 260 -4.41 -20.27 0.84
CA VAL A 260 -3.37 -19.46 0.19
C VAL A 260 -3.33 -19.78 -1.29
N CYS A 261 -3.67 -18.79 -2.10
CA CYS A 261 -3.48 -18.84 -3.55
C CYS A 261 -1.98 -18.82 -3.88
N GLN A 262 -1.57 -19.49 -4.96
CA GLN A 262 -0.17 -19.65 -5.32
C GLN A 262 0.06 -19.36 -6.80
N PRO A 263 1.28 -18.90 -7.16
CA PRO A 263 1.64 -18.72 -8.54
C PRO A 263 1.68 -20.07 -9.25
N GLY A 264 1.40 -20.04 -10.55
CA GLY A 264 1.29 -21.27 -11.32
C GLY A 264 2.55 -22.15 -11.26
N GLY A 265 2.34 -23.46 -11.20
CA GLY A 265 3.39 -24.47 -10.99
C GLY A 265 3.67 -24.78 -9.50
N LEU A 266 3.10 -24.02 -8.57
CA LEU A 266 3.05 -24.36 -7.15
C LEU A 266 1.61 -24.74 -6.76
N PRO A 267 1.43 -25.77 -5.89
CA PRO A 267 0.10 -26.09 -5.39
C PRO A 267 -0.39 -25.00 -4.45
N ASN A 268 -1.66 -24.62 -4.60
CA ASN A 268 -2.40 -23.85 -3.59
C ASN A 268 -2.37 -24.58 -2.23
N ARG A 269 -2.55 -23.81 -1.14
CA ARG A 269 -2.41 -24.35 0.22
C ARG A 269 -3.66 -24.11 1.07
N LEU A 270 -4.22 -25.18 1.62
CA LEU A 270 -5.19 -25.16 2.70
C LEU A 270 -4.51 -25.61 3.99
N TYR A 271 -4.46 -24.73 4.99
CA TYR A 271 -3.99 -25.03 6.32
C TYR A 271 -5.15 -24.99 7.31
N LEU A 272 -5.40 -26.13 7.96
CA LEU A 272 -6.39 -26.24 9.02
C LEU A 272 -5.77 -25.82 10.35
N HIS A 273 -6.43 -24.92 11.06
CA HIS A 273 -6.03 -24.49 12.38
C HIS A 273 -6.38 -25.56 13.41
N GLN A 274 -5.44 -25.86 14.31
CA GLN A 274 -5.61 -26.83 15.37
C GLN A 274 -5.85 -26.10 16.70
N ALA A 275 -6.59 -26.74 17.60
CA ALA A 275 -6.88 -26.19 18.93
C ALA A 275 -5.64 -25.86 19.78
N ASP A 276 -4.46 -26.38 19.43
CA ASP A 276 -3.19 -26.07 20.09
C ASP A 276 -2.43 -24.85 19.48
N GLY A 277 -3.02 -24.18 18.49
CA GLY A 277 -2.45 -23.04 17.78
C GLY A 277 -1.55 -23.40 16.60
N THR A 278 -1.40 -24.69 16.28
CA THR A 278 -0.60 -25.15 15.13
C THR A 278 -1.44 -25.28 13.86
N LEU A 279 -0.78 -25.39 12.71
CA LEU A 279 -1.42 -25.64 11.42
C LEU A 279 -1.17 -27.07 10.94
N VAL A 280 -2.13 -27.62 10.19
CA VAL A 280 -1.98 -28.86 9.41
C VAL A 280 -2.28 -28.57 7.95
N ASP A 281 -1.43 -29.03 7.03
CA ASP A 281 -1.71 -28.95 5.59
C ASP A 281 -2.73 -30.04 5.22
N ALA A 282 -3.88 -29.63 4.70
CA ALA A 282 -4.95 -30.50 4.21
C ALA A 282 -5.20 -30.33 2.70
N SER A 283 -4.34 -29.61 1.98
CA SER A 283 -4.58 -29.17 0.60
C SER A 283 -4.92 -30.31 -0.36
N ARG A 284 -4.17 -31.42 -0.24
CA ARG A 284 -4.32 -32.59 -1.12
C ARG A 284 -5.54 -33.40 -0.75
N GLU A 285 -5.71 -33.64 0.53
CA GLU A 285 -6.85 -34.39 1.07
C GLU A 285 -8.16 -33.67 0.75
N ALA A 286 -8.18 -32.34 0.83
CA ALA A 286 -9.33 -31.50 0.51
C ALA A 286 -9.58 -31.32 -1.00
N GLY A 287 -8.63 -31.66 -1.87
CA GLY A 287 -8.77 -31.57 -3.33
C GLY A 287 -8.50 -30.19 -3.92
N VAL A 288 -7.82 -29.30 -3.18
CA VAL A 288 -7.58 -27.90 -3.56
C VAL A 288 -6.10 -27.58 -3.82
N ASP A 289 -5.23 -28.59 -3.95
CA ASP A 289 -3.77 -28.44 -4.22
C ASP A 289 -3.41 -28.29 -5.71
N PHE A 290 -4.32 -27.79 -6.54
CA PHE A 290 -4.08 -27.63 -7.97
C PHE A 290 -3.00 -26.57 -8.27
N LEU A 291 -2.38 -26.69 -9.45
CA LEU A 291 -1.16 -25.95 -9.83
C LEU A 291 -1.43 -24.72 -10.70
N ASP A 292 -2.68 -24.44 -11.03
CA ASP A 292 -3.04 -23.29 -11.86
C ASP A 292 -2.79 -22.00 -11.08
N ASN A 293 -2.31 -20.97 -11.80
CA ASN A 293 -2.05 -19.66 -11.21
C ASN A 293 -3.35 -19.09 -10.64
N SER A 294 -3.36 -18.84 -9.33
CA SER A 294 -4.54 -18.40 -8.58
C SER A 294 -4.29 -17.03 -7.95
N HIS A 295 -5.21 -16.09 -8.10
CA HIS A 295 -5.01 -14.70 -7.69
C HIS A 295 -5.78 -14.32 -6.44
N SER A 296 -7.01 -14.81 -6.28
CA SER A 296 -7.89 -14.46 -5.16
C SER A 296 -8.81 -15.63 -4.83
N SER A 297 -9.27 -15.67 -3.58
CA SER A 297 -10.22 -16.67 -3.10
C SER A 297 -11.22 -16.04 -2.13
N LEU A 298 -12.41 -16.62 -2.08
CA LEU A 298 -13.44 -16.34 -1.07
C LEU A 298 -13.81 -17.64 -0.36
N ILE A 299 -14.02 -17.53 0.95
CA ILE A 299 -14.56 -18.60 1.79
C ILE A 299 -15.92 -18.12 2.28
N ILE A 300 -17.00 -18.68 1.76
CA ILE A 300 -18.39 -18.22 1.95
C ILE A 300 -19.35 -19.40 1.73
N ASP A 301 -20.51 -19.41 2.38
CA ASP A 301 -21.57 -20.40 2.17
C ASP A 301 -22.37 -20.02 0.89
N LEU A 302 -22.24 -20.78 -0.20
CA LEU A 302 -22.84 -20.42 -1.51
C LEU A 302 -24.20 -21.08 -1.75
N ASP A 303 -24.51 -22.17 -1.06
CA ASP A 303 -25.79 -22.87 -1.22
C ASP A 303 -26.66 -22.85 0.05
N ASN A 304 -26.25 -22.05 1.04
CA ASN A 304 -26.96 -21.77 2.28
C ASN A 304 -27.18 -23.04 3.13
N ASP A 305 -26.24 -23.99 3.08
CA ASP A 305 -26.33 -25.25 3.82
C ASP A 305 -25.64 -25.23 5.20
N GLY A 306 -24.93 -24.13 5.50
CA GLY A 306 -24.26 -23.85 6.76
C GLY A 306 -22.80 -24.27 6.84
N ASP A 307 -22.23 -24.87 5.78
CA ASP A 307 -20.78 -25.01 5.63
C ASP A 307 -20.20 -23.96 4.67
N GLN A 308 -18.91 -23.67 4.80
CA GLN A 308 -18.26 -22.65 3.96
C GLN A 308 -17.66 -23.30 2.72
N ASP A 309 -18.07 -22.80 1.56
CA ASP A 309 -17.56 -23.15 0.24
C ASP A 309 -16.32 -22.33 -0.14
N LEU A 310 -15.72 -22.68 -1.28
CA LEU A 310 -14.54 -22.00 -1.79
C LEU A 310 -14.78 -21.51 -3.23
N VAL A 311 -14.55 -20.22 -3.45
CA VAL A 311 -14.41 -19.64 -4.81
C VAL A 311 -12.95 -19.31 -5.03
N VAL A 312 -12.36 -19.72 -6.15
CA VAL A 312 -10.99 -19.38 -6.52
C VAL A 312 -10.94 -18.72 -7.89
N ALA A 313 -10.37 -17.53 -7.94
CA ALA A 313 -9.98 -16.87 -9.18
C ALA A 313 -8.64 -17.41 -9.65
N THR A 314 -8.67 -18.10 -10.78
CA THR A 314 -7.50 -18.53 -11.53
C THR A 314 -7.29 -17.65 -12.76
N ALA A 315 -6.17 -17.85 -13.46
CA ALA A 315 -5.95 -17.22 -14.76
C ALA A 315 -7.11 -17.53 -15.74
N TYR A 316 -7.91 -16.51 -16.04
CA TYR A 316 -9.06 -16.55 -16.98
C TYR A 316 -10.21 -17.51 -16.60
N ALA A 317 -10.32 -17.92 -15.32
CA ALA A 317 -11.47 -18.69 -14.86
C ALA A 317 -11.77 -18.49 -13.36
N LEU A 318 -13.04 -18.54 -12.99
CA LEU A 318 -13.49 -18.73 -11.61
C LEU A 318 -13.92 -20.18 -11.41
N LEU A 319 -13.44 -20.78 -10.33
CA LEU A 319 -13.79 -22.13 -9.91
C LEU A 319 -14.57 -22.04 -8.60
N PHE A 320 -15.74 -22.65 -8.57
CA PHE A 320 -16.64 -22.68 -7.40
C PHE A 320 -16.68 -24.11 -6.90
N PHE A 321 -16.24 -24.30 -5.67
CA PHE A 321 -16.12 -25.59 -5.02
C PHE A 321 -17.17 -25.70 -3.93
N GLU A 322 -17.99 -26.73 -4.02
CA GLU A 322 -18.87 -27.16 -2.94
C GLU A 322 -18.04 -27.90 -1.90
N ASN A 323 -18.17 -27.49 -0.65
CA ASN A 323 -17.65 -28.21 0.49
C ASN A 323 -18.64 -29.30 0.90
N GLN A 324 -18.15 -30.51 1.13
CA GLN A 324 -18.93 -31.56 1.77
C GLN A 324 -18.05 -32.30 2.76
N ASN A 325 -18.08 -31.86 4.02
CA ASN A 325 -17.23 -32.40 5.10
C ASN A 325 -15.73 -32.26 4.78
N SER A 326 -15.28 -31.04 4.49
CA SER A 326 -13.88 -30.69 4.17
C SER A 326 -13.35 -31.36 2.90
N GLN A 327 -14.25 -31.67 1.96
CA GLN A 327 -13.93 -32.20 0.64
C GLN A 327 -14.53 -31.28 -0.41
N PHE A 328 -13.66 -30.66 -1.20
CA PHE A 328 -14.05 -29.62 -2.13
C PHE A 328 -14.20 -30.19 -3.53
N THR A 329 -15.37 -30.02 -4.13
CA THR A 329 -15.66 -30.47 -5.49
C THR A 329 -16.12 -29.31 -6.35
N VAL A 330 -15.51 -29.13 -7.52
CA VAL A 330 -15.94 -28.09 -8.46
C VAL A 330 -17.38 -28.34 -8.91
N ARG A 331 -18.28 -27.40 -8.63
CA ARG A 331 -19.70 -27.44 -9.02
C ARG A 331 -20.05 -26.48 -10.14
N TYR A 332 -19.36 -25.34 -10.19
CA TYR A 332 -19.50 -24.37 -11.25
C TYR A 332 -18.13 -23.83 -11.65
N ALA A 333 -18.00 -23.48 -12.93
CA ALA A 333 -16.81 -22.82 -13.45
C ALA A 333 -17.18 -21.81 -14.52
N ASN A 334 -16.81 -20.55 -14.32
CA ASN A 334 -16.87 -19.53 -15.36
C ASN A 334 -15.51 -19.46 -16.07
N ARG A 335 -15.49 -19.62 -17.39
CA ARG A 335 -14.27 -19.59 -18.22
C ARG A 335 -14.31 -18.54 -19.33
N ASP A 336 -15.38 -17.75 -19.42
CA ASP A 336 -15.53 -16.70 -20.44
C ASP A 336 -15.39 -15.31 -19.81
N MET A 337 -14.21 -15.07 -19.28
CA MET A 337 -13.93 -13.88 -18.50
C MET A 337 -12.49 -13.42 -18.63
N SER A 338 -12.28 -12.19 -18.19
CA SER A 338 -10.97 -11.59 -18.02
C SER A 338 -10.17 -12.30 -16.92
N ASP A 339 -8.88 -12.06 -16.89
CA ASP A 339 -8.02 -12.47 -15.78
C ASP A 339 -8.45 -11.73 -14.51
N ALA A 340 -9.03 -12.44 -13.53
CA ALA A 340 -9.64 -11.82 -12.36
C ALA A 340 -8.66 -11.73 -11.18
N TYR A 341 -8.38 -10.51 -10.70
CA TYR A 341 -7.36 -10.29 -9.67
C TYR A 341 -7.90 -10.34 -8.25
N SER A 342 -9.16 -9.93 -8.07
CA SER A 342 -9.85 -9.97 -6.79
C SER A 342 -11.32 -10.31 -6.98
N LEU A 343 -11.90 -10.81 -5.89
CA LEU A 343 -13.30 -11.17 -5.77
C LEU A 343 -13.90 -10.40 -4.60
N ALA A 344 -15.17 -10.03 -4.74
CA ALA A 344 -15.99 -9.49 -3.67
C ALA A 344 -17.36 -10.18 -3.72
N ALA A 345 -18.00 -10.39 -2.57
CA ALA A 345 -19.31 -10.99 -2.50
C ALA A 345 -20.25 -10.19 -1.59
N THR A 346 -21.51 -10.10 -2.00
CA THR A 346 -22.62 -9.60 -1.19
C THR A 346 -23.93 -10.14 -1.79
N ASP A 347 -25.02 -10.07 -1.04
CA ASP A 347 -26.38 -10.30 -1.52
C ASP A 347 -26.93 -8.94 -2.03
N PHE A 348 -26.57 -8.55 -3.26
CA PHE A 348 -26.81 -7.16 -3.72
C PHE A 348 -28.29 -6.91 -4.09
N ASP A 349 -29.08 -7.97 -4.28
CA ASP A 349 -30.51 -7.89 -4.60
C ASP A 349 -31.45 -8.31 -3.46
N LEU A 350 -30.88 -8.72 -2.33
CA LEU A 350 -31.55 -9.14 -1.10
C LEU A 350 -32.44 -10.37 -1.30
N ASP A 351 -32.00 -11.32 -2.13
CA ASP A 351 -32.69 -12.59 -2.38
C ASP A 351 -32.25 -13.72 -1.43
N GLY A 352 -31.18 -13.49 -0.66
CA GLY A 352 -30.65 -14.38 0.36
C GLY A 352 -29.48 -15.25 -0.09
N ASP A 353 -29.10 -15.20 -1.37
CA ASP A 353 -27.93 -15.90 -1.90
C ASP A 353 -26.77 -14.91 -2.14
N LEU A 354 -25.54 -15.28 -1.78
CA LEU A 354 -24.39 -14.40 -2.01
C LEU A 354 -23.97 -14.41 -3.48
N ASP A 355 -23.85 -13.22 -4.06
CA ASP A 355 -23.42 -12.98 -5.42
C ASP A 355 -21.93 -12.64 -5.53
N ILE A 356 -21.33 -12.89 -6.69
CA ILE A 356 -19.88 -12.69 -6.87
C ILE A 356 -19.59 -11.59 -7.88
N PHE A 357 -18.85 -10.57 -7.44
CA PHE A 357 -18.18 -9.62 -8.32
C PHE A 357 -16.70 -10.01 -8.50
N ALA A 358 -16.23 -9.99 -9.76
CA ALA A 358 -14.86 -10.31 -10.12
C ALA A 358 -14.19 -9.16 -10.87
N CYS A 359 -13.08 -8.67 -10.34
CA CYS A 359 -12.27 -7.60 -10.91
C CYS A 359 -11.41 -8.12 -12.08
N GLY A 360 -11.82 -7.83 -13.31
CA GLY A 360 -11.09 -8.15 -14.53
C GLY A 360 -9.92 -7.20 -14.76
N TYR A 361 -8.70 -7.74 -14.76
CA TYR A 361 -7.49 -6.95 -14.95
C TYR A 361 -6.95 -7.04 -16.38
N PHE A 362 -6.71 -8.26 -16.89
CA PHE A 362 -6.30 -8.49 -18.29
C PHE A 362 -7.43 -9.07 -19.14
N PRO A 363 -7.62 -8.61 -20.39
CA PRO A 363 -8.60 -9.22 -21.30
C PRO A 363 -8.34 -10.72 -21.53
N ASN A 364 -9.42 -11.49 -21.71
CA ASN A 364 -9.32 -12.91 -22.07
C ASN A 364 -8.49 -13.11 -23.35
N GLY A 365 -7.54 -14.04 -23.33
CA GLY A 365 -6.66 -14.34 -24.46
C GLY A 365 -5.65 -13.24 -24.79
N ALA A 366 -5.44 -12.26 -23.90
CA ALA A 366 -4.36 -11.30 -24.05
C ALA A 366 -3.01 -12.03 -24.06
N ASP A 367 -2.26 -11.88 -25.15
CA ASP A 367 -0.87 -12.31 -25.19
C ASP A 367 -0.07 -11.40 -24.25
N VAL A 368 0.31 -11.91 -23.08
CA VAL A 368 1.15 -11.21 -22.09
C VAL A 368 2.53 -10.80 -22.66
N HIS A 369 2.90 -11.30 -23.85
CA HIS A 369 4.11 -10.91 -24.58
C HIS A 369 3.85 -9.92 -25.73
N ALA A 370 2.59 -9.70 -26.13
CA ALA A 370 2.23 -8.64 -27.06
C ALA A 370 1.87 -7.38 -26.26
N LEU A 371 2.36 -6.20 -26.68
CA LEU A 371 1.98 -4.97 -25.98
C LEU A 371 0.47 -4.68 -26.15
N PRO A 372 -0.28 -4.66 -25.04
CA PRO A 372 -0.94 -3.43 -24.68
C PRO A 372 -0.45 -2.93 -23.31
N ILE A 373 -0.15 -1.63 -23.28
CA ILE A 373 -0.02 -0.80 -22.08
C ILE A 373 -1.35 -0.86 -21.30
N PRO A 374 -1.43 -0.45 -20.04
CA PRO A 374 -2.48 0.49 -19.70
C PRO A 374 -2.35 1.80 -20.53
N VAL A 375 -3.23 2.04 -21.52
CA VAL A 375 -3.21 3.26 -22.38
C VAL A 375 -4.46 4.14 -22.20
N PRO A 376 -4.30 5.46 -21.98
CA PRO A 376 -3.13 6.07 -21.37
C PRO A 376 -3.00 5.59 -19.92
N TYR A 377 -1.77 5.46 -19.43
CA TYR A 377 -1.45 4.90 -18.11
C TYR A 377 -2.21 5.53 -16.93
N PHE A 378 -2.59 6.81 -17.04
CA PHE A 378 -3.29 7.54 -15.98
C PHE A 378 -4.83 7.44 -16.05
N ASN A 379 -5.39 6.80 -17.08
CA ASN A 379 -6.82 6.65 -17.32
C ASN A 379 -7.09 5.51 -18.33
N ALA A 380 -6.52 4.34 -18.08
CA ALA A 380 -6.57 3.21 -18.99
C ALA A 380 -7.97 2.57 -18.99
N LYS A 381 -8.46 2.26 -20.21
CA LYS A 381 -9.78 1.64 -20.45
C LYS A 381 -9.70 0.42 -21.37
N ASN A 382 -8.53 -0.20 -21.39
CA ASN A 382 -8.22 -1.34 -22.25
C ASN A 382 -7.81 -2.59 -21.45
N GLY A 383 -8.19 -2.63 -20.16
CA GLY A 383 -8.06 -3.79 -19.30
C GLY A 383 -9.17 -4.82 -19.55
N GLY A 384 -9.22 -5.79 -18.64
CA GLY A 384 -10.26 -6.80 -18.57
C GLY A 384 -11.62 -6.19 -18.26
N ALA A 385 -12.69 -6.82 -18.76
CA ALA A 385 -14.03 -6.55 -18.24
C ALA A 385 -14.25 -7.25 -16.90
N ASN A 386 -14.80 -6.54 -15.92
CA ASN A 386 -15.30 -7.11 -14.67
C ASN A 386 -16.57 -7.92 -14.93
N ARG A 387 -16.91 -8.80 -13.99
CA ARG A 387 -18.10 -9.65 -14.04
C ARG A 387 -18.88 -9.55 -12.73
N LEU A 388 -20.19 -9.43 -12.82
CA LEU A 388 -21.14 -9.69 -11.73
C LEU A 388 -21.90 -10.98 -12.06
N LEU A 389 -21.72 -11.99 -11.22
CA LEU A 389 -22.38 -13.28 -11.32
C LEU A 389 -23.42 -13.38 -10.21
N ARG A 390 -24.70 -13.37 -10.58
CA ARG A 390 -25.78 -13.62 -9.63
C ARG A 390 -25.84 -15.10 -9.30
N ASN A 391 -25.98 -15.44 -8.02
CA ASN A 391 -26.25 -16.78 -7.56
C ASN A 391 -27.76 -17.03 -7.62
N ASP A 392 -28.21 -17.91 -8.52
CA ASP A 392 -29.61 -18.34 -8.62
C ASP A 392 -29.90 -19.56 -7.73
N GLY A 393 -29.03 -19.82 -6.74
CA GLY A 393 -29.05 -20.94 -5.82
C GLY A 393 -28.46 -22.25 -6.37
N SER A 394 -28.05 -23.15 -5.47
CA SER A 394 -27.54 -24.50 -5.81
C SER A 394 -26.39 -24.49 -6.83
N PHE A 395 -25.46 -23.54 -6.70
CA PHE A 395 -24.33 -23.32 -7.61
C PHE A 395 -24.72 -23.00 -9.07
N VAL A 396 -25.92 -22.46 -9.31
CA VAL A 396 -26.32 -21.93 -10.61
C VAL A 396 -26.01 -20.45 -10.65
N PHE A 397 -25.08 -20.04 -11.51
CA PHE A 397 -24.70 -18.62 -11.62
C PHE A 397 -25.02 -18.05 -13.00
N THR A 398 -25.60 -16.85 -13.01
CA THR A 398 -25.91 -16.07 -14.22
C THR A 398 -25.08 -14.80 -14.27
N ASP A 399 -24.37 -14.57 -15.39
CA ASP A 399 -23.69 -13.29 -15.65
C ASP A 399 -24.72 -12.22 -16.01
N ILE A 400 -24.91 -11.28 -15.10
CA ILE A 400 -25.88 -10.17 -15.21
C ILE A 400 -25.19 -8.82 -15.41
N THR A 401 -23.88 -8.81 -15.66
CA THR A 401 -23.05 -7.59 -15.72
C THR A 401 -23.63 -6.51 -16.62
N THR A 402 -24.09 -6.87 -17.82
CA THR A 402 -24.64 -5.89 -18.76
C THR A 402 -26.08 -5.50 -18.39
N ASP A 403 -26.85 -6.47 -17.90
CA ASP A 403 -28.27 -6.31 -17.61
C ASP A 403 -28.50 -5.35 -16.42
N THR A 404 -27.59 -5.32 -15.47
CA THR A 404 -27.66 -4.41 -14.32
C THR A 404 -27.00 -3.05 -14.57
N GLY A 405 -26.34 -2.82 -15.72
CA GLY A 405 -25.68 -1.55 -16.02
C GLY A 405 -24.18 -1.49 -15.67
N LEU A 406 -23.63 -2.51 -15.00
CA LEU A 406 -22.19 -2.68 -14.79
C LEU A 406 -21.39 -2.94 -16.08
N GLY A 407 -22.02 -2.90 -17.25
CA GLY A 407 -21.32 -2.86 -18.54
C GLY A 407 -20.72 -1.48 -18.87
N ASP A 408 -21.18 -0.40 -18.21
CA ASP A 408 -20.66 0.95 -18.45
C ASP A 408 -19.29 1.15 -17.80
N ASP A 409 -18.34 1.75 -18.53
CA ASP A 409 -16.94 1.99 -18.12
C ASP A 409 -16.20 0.79 -17.46
N ASN A 410 -16.62 -0.44 -17.78
CA ASN A 410 -16.18 -1.67 -17.14
C ASN A 410 -15.03 -2.36 -17.89
N ARG A 411 -13.98 -1.63 -18.26
CA ARG A 411 -12.79 -2.21 -18.93
C ARG A 411 -11.49 -1.60 -18.45
N ARG A 412 -11.45 -1.26 -17.16
CA ARG A 412 -10.26 -0.70 -16.50
C ARG A 412 -9.35 -1.83 -16.03
N PHE A 413 -8.26 -1.47 -15.37
CA PHE A 413 -7.37 -2.42 -14.71
C PHE A 413 -7.80 -2.53 -13.25
N SER A 414 -8.96 -3.16 -13.05
CA SER A 414 -9.58 -3.28 -11.73
C SER A 414 -8.79 -4.27 -10.89
N TYR A 415 -8.33 -3.83 -9.72
CA TYR A 415 -7.44 -4.61 -8.87
C TYR A 415 -8.14 -5.10 -7.62
N ALA A 416 -8.95 -4.24 -6.98
CA ALA A 416 -9.73 -4.55 -5.79
C ALA A 416 -11.14 -3.95 -5.91
N ALA A 417 -12.11 -4.59 -5.27
CA ALA A 417 -13.44 -4.05 -5.10
C ALA A 417 -13.95 -4.33 -3.69
N MET A 418 -14.87 -3.50 -3.21
CA MET A 418 -15.65 -3.77 -2.01
C MET A 418 -17.08 -3.29 -2.19
N TRP A 419 -17.98 -3.94 -1.48
CA TRP A 419 -19.35 -3.52 -1.30
C TRP A 419 -19.44 -2.55 -0.13
N ILE A 420 -20.19 -1.46 -0.29
CA ILE A 420 -20.34 -0.40 0.71
C ILE A 420 -21.68 0.29 0.49
N ASP A 421 -22.48 0.48 1.54
CA ASP A 421 -23.66 1.36 1.49
C ASP A 421 -23.18 2.81 1.62
N LEU A 422 -22.89 3.47 0.49
CA LEU A 422 -22.17 4.75 0.49
C LEU A 422 -23.04 5.89 1.03
N GLU A 423 -24.36 5.83 0.80
CA GLU A 423 -25.35 6.83 1.18
C GLU A 423 -26.25 6.47 2.36
N ASN A 424 -26.06 5.30 2.96
CA ASN A 424 -26.89 4.75 4.03
C ASN A 424 -28.36 4.57 3.62
N ASP A 425 -28.61 4.10 2.39
CA ASP A 425 -29.96 3.80 1.92
C ASP A 425 -30.35 2.33 2.07
N GLY A 426 -29.40 1.49 2.49
CA GLY A 426 -29.57 0.06 2.76
C GLY A 426 -29.35 -0.84 1.54
N ASP A 427 -28.93 -0.28 0.40
CA ASP A 427 -28.52 -1.04 -0.77
C ASP A 427 -26.98 -0.97 -0.91
N ASP A 428 -26.31 -2.12 -1.06
CA ASP A 428 -24.86 -2.14 -1.21
C ASP A 428 -24.43 -1.58 -2.58
N ASP A 429 -23.60 -0.55 -2.56
CA ASP A 429 -22.91 0.00 -3.73
C ASP A 429 -21.58 -0.69 -3.97
N LEU A 430 -21.05 -0.56 -5.18
CA LEU A 430 -19.79 -1.17 -5.56
C LEU A 430 -18.69 -0.13 -5.74
N TYR A 431 -17.68 -0.16 -4.88
CA TYR A 431 -16.44 0.60 -5.02
C TYR A 431 -15.36 -0.27 -5.68
N ILE A 432 -14.68 0.26 -6.71
CA ILE A 432 -13.63 -0.44 -7.46
C ILE A 432 -12.36 0.40 -7.48
N ALA A 433 -11.28 -0.14 -6.92
CA ALA A 433 -9.94 0.43 -7.00
C ALA A 433 -9.25 -0.01 -8.30
N ASN A 434 -8.73 0.95 -9.07
CA ASN A 434 -8.10 0.70 -10.36
C ASN A 434 -6.60 1.04 -10.34
N ASP A 435 -5.75 0.12 -10.80
CA ASP A 435 -4.29 0.28 -10.82
C ASP A 435 -3.84 1.37 -11.81
N PHE A 436 -4.58 1.58 -12.91
CA PHE A 436 -4.17 2.53 -13.96
C PHE A 436 -5.28 3.49 -14.34
N GLY A 437 -5.85 4.20 -13.36
CA GLY A 437 -6.91 5.15 -13.62
C GLY A 437 -7.61 5.66 -12.37
N PRO A 438 -8.67 6.47 -12.54
CA PRO A 438 -9.60 6.76 -11.46
C PRO A 438 -10.26 5.49 -10.95
N ASP A 439 -10.47 5.44 -9.64
CA ASP A 439 -11.35 4.49 -8.98
C ASP A 439 -12.80 4.73 -9.41
N GLN A 440 -13.66 3.73 -9.25
CA GLN A 440 -15.06 3.80 -9.66
C GLN A 440 -16.00 3.51 -8.51
N VAL A 441 -17.15 4.18 -8.53
CA VAL A 441 -18.32 3.84 -7.69
C VAL A 441 -19.48 3.60 -8.63
N TYR A 442 -20.15 2.47 -8.43
CA TYR A 442 -21.43 2.15 -9.05
C TYR A 442 -22.49 2.08 -7.98
N ARG A 443 -23.44 3.01 -8.03
CA ARG A 443 -24.56 3.05 -7.09
C ARG A 443 -25.62 2.04 -7.43
N ASN A 444 -26.09 1.29 -6.44
CA ASN A 444 -27.14 0.30 -6.59
C ASN A 444 -28.51 0.91 -6.29
N ASP A 445 -29.20 1.41 -7.32
CA ASP A 445 -30.58 1.84 -7.16
C ASP A 445 -31.52 0.62 -7.24
N ARG A 446 -31.76 -0.07 -6.12
CA ARG A 446 -32.68 -1.19 -6.10
C ARG A 446 -34.12 -0.73 -6.23
N SER A 447 -34.88 -1.45 -7.03
CA SER A 447 -36.30 -1.20 -7.22
C SER A 447 -37.11 -2.49 -7.26
N THR A 448 -38.43 -2.38 -7.22
CA THR A 448 -39.33 -3.52 -7.45
C THR A 448 -39.13 -4.23 -8.81
N SER A 449 -38.40 -3.63 -9.75
CA SER A 449 -38.07 -4.22 -11.06
C SER A 449 -36.68 -4.89 -11.10
N GLY A 450 -35.99 -4.97 -9.96
CA GLY A 450 -34.61 -5.46 -9.84
C GLY A 450 -33.63 -4.33 -9.49
N CYS A 451 -32.36 -4.69 -9.41
CA CYS A 451 -31.24 -3.78 -9.15
C CYS A 451 -30.69 -3.17 -10.43
N ARG A 452 -30.21 -1.92 -10.33
CA ARG A 452 -29.51 -1.25 -11.41
C ARG A 452 -28.34 -0.46 -10.84
N PHE A 453 -27.18 -0.68 -11.44
CA PHE A 453 -25.96 0.04 -11.15
C PHE A 453 -25.79 1.25 -12.07
N GLU A 454 -25.57 2.42 -11.48
CA GLU A 454 -25.21 3.65 -12.18
C GLU A 454 -23.80 4.11 -11.79
N ASN A 455 -22.95 4.38 -12.78
CA ASN A 455 -21.61 4.87 -12.54
C ASN A 455 -21.65 6.32 -12.00
N ASP A 456 -21.50 6.48 -10.69
CA ASP A 456 -21.59 7.79 -10.01
C ASP A 456 -20.22 8.39 -9.66
N SER A 457 -19.14 7.77 -10.15
CA SER A 457 -17.74 8.13 -9.85
C SER A 457 -17.44 9.63 -9.99
N ASP A 458 -17.94 10.27 -11.05
CA ASP A 458 -17.73 11.70 -11.29
C ASP A 458 -18.52 12.58 -10.31
N SER A 459 -19.72 12.18 -9.90
CA SER A 459 -20.56 12.93 -8.95
C SER A 459 -19.94 12.92 -7.56
N VAL A 460 -19.42 11.76 -7.12
CA VAL A 460 -18.79 11.61 -5.81
C VAL A 460 -17.36 12.13 -5.76
N GLY A 461 -16.74 12.47 -6.90
CA GLY A 461 -15.45 13.18 -6.94
C GLY A 461 -14.22 12.32 -7.23
N LEU A 462 -14.40 11.13 -7.80
CA LEU A 462 -13.31 10.16 -8.10
C LEU A 462 -12.67 10.38 -9.49
N GLN A 463 -12.49 11.63 -9.93
CA GLN A 463 -11.93 11.87 -11.29
C GLN A 463 -10.41 11.75 -11.37
N GLN A 464 -9.72 11.63 -10.23
CA GLN A 464 -8.26 11.62 -10.17
C GLN A 464 -7.75 10.18 -10.06
N GLY A 465 -7.02 9.74 -11.08
CA GLY A 465 -6.40 8.42 -11.08
C GLY A 465 -5.15 8.30 -10.23
N ALA A 466 -4.98 7.11 -9.66
CA ALA A 466 -3.83 6.70 -8.89
C ALA A 466 -3.47 5.23 -9.23
N PHE A 467 -2.85 4.52 -8.28
CA PHE A 467 -2.45 3.11 -8.40
C PHE A 467 -3.27 2.28 -7.42
N GLY A 468 -4.59 2.27 -7.59
CA GLY A 468 -5.48 1.63 -6.63
C GLY A 468 -5.25 0.12 -6.58
N MET A 469 -4.71 -0.37 -5.45
CA MET A 469 -4.38 -1.79 -5.22
C MET A 469 -5.33 -2.46 -4.23
N SER A 470 -5.94 -1.70 -3.34
CA SER A 470 -6.88 -2.18 -2.32
C SER A 470 -7.74 -1.02 -1.87
N ALA A 471 -8.97 -1.31 -1.48
CA ALA A 471 -9.84 -0.39 -0.77
C ALA A 471 -10.30 -1.03 0.55
N ALA A 472 -10.48 -0.20 1.58
CA ALA A 472 -11.09 -0.59 2.85
C ALA A 472 -11.97 0.57 3.34
N ALA A 473 -13.01 0.25 4.10
CA ALA A 473 -13.98 1.22 4.61
C ALA A 473 -14.07 1.18 6.14
N SER A 474 -14.28 2.34 6.77
CA SER A 474 -14.62 2.49 8.19
C SER A 474 -15.06 3.93 8.46
N ASP A 475 -16.05 4.14 9.34
CA ASP A 475 -16.44 5.45 9.86
C ASP A 475 -15.41 6.02 10.85
N ILE A 476 -14.27 6.47 10.32
CA ILE A 476 -13.11 6.94 11.12
C ILE A 476 -13.40 8.22 11.90
N ASN A 477 -14.48 8.92 11.55
CA ASN A 477 -14.83 10.21 12.13
C ASN A 477 -16.13 10.19 12.97
N ARG A 478 -16.83 9.05 12.95
CA ARG A 478 -18.09 8.76 13.65
C ARG A 478 -19.25 9.67 13.23
N ASP A 479 -19.34 10.00 11.95
CA ASP A 479 -20.48 10.74 11.40
C ASP A 479 -21.58 9.84 10.81
N GLY A 480 -21.39 8.52 10.90
CA GLY A 480 -22.31 7.50 10.43
C GLY A 480 -22.15 7.17 8.95
N PHE A 481 -21.16 7.72 8.25
CA PHE A 481 -20.85 7.38 6.86
C PHE A 481 -19.47 6.76 6.79
N ASP A 482 -19.37 5.58 6.19
CA ASP A 482 -18.07 4.91 6.05
C ASP A 482 -17.16 5.71 5.10
N ASP A 483 -15.92 5.91 5.56
CA ASP A 483 -14.85 6.57 4.83
C ASP A 483 -13.98 5.54 4.11
N VAL A 484 -13.43 5.87 2.94
CA VAL A 484 -12.69 4.91 2.12
C VAL A 484 -11.20 5.19 2.15
N TYR A 485 -10.40 4.19 2.52
CA TYR A 485 -8.95 4.21 2.35
C TYR A 485 -8.53 3.40 1.12
N VAL A 486 -7.73 4.01 0.25
CA VAL A 486 -7.21 3.36 -0.97
C VAL A 486 -5.70 3.23 -0.89
N ALA A 487 -5.23 1.98 -0.86
CA ALA A 487 -3.81 1.65 -0.97
C ALA A 487 -3.31 1.97 -2.39
N ASN A 488 -2.25 2.78 -2.46
CA ASN A 488 -1.61 3.22 -3.69
C ASN A 488 -0.07 3.17 -3.57
N MET A 489 0.62 3.65 -4.61
CA MET A 489 2.09 3.71 -4.62
C MET A 489 2.60 5.12 -4.35
N PHE A 490 3.39 5.26 -3.29
CA PHE A 490 4.17 6.47 -3.05
C PHE A 490 5.49 6.45 -3.83
N SER A 491 5.82 7.56 -4.51
CA SER A 491 7.11 7.73 -5.17
C SER A 491 7.79 9.04 -4.77
N SER A 492 8.89 8.94 -4.02
CA SER A 492 9.72 10.11 -3.69
C SER A 492 10.28 10.80 -4.94
N ALA A 493 10.77 10.02 -5.92
CA ALA A 493 11.29 10.56 -7.17
C ALA A 493 10.17 11.14 -8.05
N GLY A 494 9.01 10.47 -8.10
CA GLY A 494 7.82 10.98 -8.77
C GLY A 494 7.40 12.34 -8.22
N ASN A 495 7.34 12.48 -6.89
CA ASN A 495 7.02 13.74 -6.23
C ASN A 495 8.02 14.85 -6.59
N ARG A 496 9.33 14.55 -6.57
CA ARG A 496 10.36 15.53 -6.94
C ARG A 496 10.24 15.97 -8.39
N VAL A 497 10.11 15.03 -9.33
CA VAL A 497 10.21 15.31 -10.76
C VAL A 497 8.93 15.95 -11.30
N THR A 498 7.76 15.45 -10.92
CA THR A 498 6.46 15.91 -11.46
C THR A 498 6.07 17.33 -11.02
N ARG A 499 6.70 17.83 -9.95
CA ARG A 499 6.53 19.19 -9.45
C ARG A 499 7.47 20.21 -10.12
N GLN A 500 8.44 19.76 -10.92
CA GLN A 500 9.40 20.67 -11.52
C GLN A 500 8.81 21.44 -12.71
N PRO A 501 9.21 22.71 -12.92
CA PRO A 501 8.74 23.51 -14.06
C PRO A 501 9.06 22.92 -15.44
N LYS A 502 10.01 21.98 -15.54
CA LYS A 502 10.40 21.33 -16.79
C LYS A 502 9.54 20.09 -17.11
N PHE A 503 8.89 19.50 -16.11
CA PHE A 503 8.06 18.32 -16.29
C PHE A 503 6.78 18.68 -17.06
N GLY A 504 6.48 17.92 -18.11
CA GLY A 504 5.25 18.10 -18.89
C GLY A 504 5.05 19.53 -19.40
N ARG A 505 6.10 20.25 -19.78
CA ARG A 505 5.97 21.64 -20.26
C ARG A 505 4.99 21.78 -21.43
N SER A 506 4.95 20.78 -22.30
CA SER A 506 4.06 20.70 -23.46
C SER A 506 2.69 20.08 -23.16
N THR A 507 2.41 19.63 -21.93
CA THR A 507 1.15 18.98 -21.55
C THR A 507 0.22 19.95 -20.82
N SER A 508 -1.07 19.61 -20.76
CA SER A 508 -2.07 20.39 -20.02
C SER A 508 -1.76 20.43 -18.53
N ARG A 509 -2.33 21.42 -17.82
CA ARG A 509 -2.27 21.47 -16.35
C ARG A 509 -2.88 20.22 -15.72
N SER A 510 -4.05 19.80 -16.20
CA SER A 510 -4.74 18.59 -15.71
C SER A 510 -3.85 17.35 -15.79
N THR A 511 -3.21 17.12 -16.95
CA THR A 511 -2.27 15.99 -17.14
C THR A 511 -1.13 16.05 -16.13
N ARG A 512 -0.56 17.23 -15.86
CA ARG A 512 0.51 17.38 -14.86
C ARG A 512 0.05 17.10 -13.43
N GLU A 513 -1.15 17.53 -13.05
CA GLU A 513 -1.71 17.21 -11.72
C GLU A 513 -1.96 15.71 -11.57
N MET A 514 -2.42 15.02 -12.62
CA MET A 514 -2.60 13.56 -12.61
C MET A 514 -1.28 12.83 -12.36
N PHE A 515 -0.19 13.22 -13.05
CA PHE A 515 1.13 12.65 -12.78
C PHE A 515 1.64 12.92 -11.36
N ARG A 516 1.26 14.07 -10.76
CA ARG A 516 1.59 14.34 -9.35
C ARG A 516 0.79 13.42 -8.43
N ARG A 517 -0.51 13.27 -8.67
CA ARG A 517 -1.39 12.38 -7.89
C ARG A 517 -0.87 10.95 -7.89
N LEU A 518 -0.46 10.42 -9.05
CA LEU A 518 0.14 9.09 -9.18
C LEU A 518 1.39 8.91 -8.30
N ALA A 519 2.12 9.98 -7.98
CA ALA A 519 3.31 9.90 -7.13
C ALA A 519 3.02 10.10 -5.63
N THR A 520 1.87 10.70 -5.28
CA THR A 520 1.55 11.15 -3.92
C THR A 520 1.40 10.00 -2.93
N GLY A 521 1.01 8.80 -3.38
CA GLY A 521 0.74 7.66 -2.50
C GLY A 521 -0.74 7.44 -2.24
N ASN A 522 -1.05 6.94 -1.05
CA ASN A 522 -2.38 6.47 -0.64
C ASN A 522 -3.39 7.61 -0.54
N SER A 523 -4.68 7.29 -0.55
CA SER A 523 -5.77 8.23 -0.32
C SER A 523 -6.58 7.82 0.89
N LEU A 524 -6.97 8.81 1.70
CA LEU A 524 -8.05 8.67 2.66
C LEU A 524 -9.19 9.58 2.18
N LEU A 525 -10.30 8.97 1.79
CA LEU A 525 -11.45 9.61 1.18
C LEU A 525 -12.56 9.72 2.22
N LEU A 526 -12.70 10.92 2.77
CA LEU A 526 -13.73 11.24 3.75
C LEU A 526 -15.08 11.37 3.04
N ASN A 527 -16.03 10.52 3.39
CA ASN A 527 -17.39 10.52 2.88
C ASN A 527 -18.16 11.69 3.47
N ARG A 528 -18.71 12.53 2.59
CA ARG A 528 -19.48 13.72 2.96
C ARG A 528 -20.95 13.44 2.74
N GLU A 529 -21.56 12.78 3.72
CA GLU A 529 -23.00 12.46 3.76
C GLU A 529 -23.47 11.68 2.51
N GLY A 530 -22.68 10.70 2.07
CA GLY A 530 -22.94 9.88 0.88
C GLY A 530 -22.79 10.60 -0.45
N LYS A 531 -22.55 11.92 -0.47
CA LYS A 531 -22.59 12.72 -1.72
C LYS A 531 -21.24 12.91 -2.36
N ARG A 532 -20.16 12.83 -1.59
CA ARG A 532 -18.82 13.17 -2.05
C ARG A 532 -17.76 12.48 -1.22
N LEU A 533 -16.83 11.84 -1.91
CA LEU A 533 -15.59 11.31 -1.36
C LEU A 533 -14.50 12.38 -1.46
N GLN A 534 -14.16 13.00 -0.33
CA GLN A 534 -13.14 14.04 -0.25
C GLN A 534 -11.79 13.46 0.17
N ASP A 535 -10.79 13.53 -0.72
CA ASP A 535 -9.42 13.18 -0.34
C ASP A 535 -8.87 14.13 0.74
N VAL A 536 -8.55 13.56 1.90
CA VAL A 536 -7.95 14.20 3.07
C VAL A 536 -6.59 13.57 3.45
N GLY A 537 -6.01 12.74 2.57
CA GLY A 537 -4.80 11.97 2.86
C GLY A 537 -3.61 12.82 3.29
N SER A 538 -3.44 14.00 2.69
CA SER A 538 -2.36 14.94 3.04
C SER A 538 -2.54 15.53 4.44
N GLN A 539 -3.78 15.86 4.79
CA GLN A 539 -4.17 16.45 6.07
C GLN A 539 -4.10 15.42 7.21
N SER A 540 -4.45 14.16 6.93
CA SER A 540 -4.35 13.05 7.88
C SER A 540 -2.96 12.43 7.93
N GLU A 541 -2.05 12.82 7.04
CA GLU A 541 -0.69 12.28 6.89
C GLU A 541 -0.65 10.80 6.50
N THR A 542 -1.69 10.31 5.82
CA THR A 542 -1.86 8.91 5.43
C THR A 542 -1.44 8.60 3.99
N GLU A 543 -1.00 9.62 3.23
CA GLU A 543 -0.46 9.47 1.85
C GLU A 543 0.79 8.57 1.80
N MET A 544 1.65 8.63 2.83
CA MET A 544 2.95 7.97 2.87
C MET A 544 2.84 6.52 3.38
N GLY A 545 2.07 5.67 2.70
CA GLY A 545 2.04 4.22 2.94
C GLY A 545 3.17 3.43 2.28
N ARG A 546 4.16 4.11 1.68
CA ARG A 546 5.17 3.53 0.78
C ARG A 546 4.53 2.86 -0.44
N TRP A 547 5.04 1.70 -0.86
CA TRP A 547 4.45 0.89 -1.92
C TRP A 547 3.43 -0.05 -1.29
N SER A 548 2.17 0.38 -1.24
CA SER A 548 1.10 -0.34 -0.53
C SER A 548 0.39 -1.31 -1.46
N TRP A 549 0.05 -2.48 -0.94
CA TRP A 549 -0.72 -3.51 -1.68
C TRP A 549 -2.09 -3.76 -1.08
N GLY A 550 -2.22 -3.66 0.25
CA GLY A 550 -3.45 -3.94 0.97
C GLY A 550 -3.60 -3.00 2.16
N ALA A 551 -4.85 -2.71 2.52
CA ALA A 551 -5.17 -1.97 3.74
C ALA A 551 -6.41 -2.56 4.40
N ASN A 552 -6.51 -2.41 5.72
CA ASN A 552 -7.68 -2.79 6.51
C ASN A 552 -7.85 -1.83 7.69
N PHE A 553 -9.09 -1.71 8.15
CA PHE A 553 -9.46 -1.04 9.39
C PHE A 553 -9.83 -2.10 10.43
N VAL A 554 -9.27 -1.97 11.63
CA VAL A 554 -9.60 -2.84 12.78
C VAL A 554 -9.14 -2.19 14.06
N ASP A 555 -9.97 -2.22 15.10
CA ASP A 555 -9.58 -1.82 16.45
C ASP A 555 -8.61 -2.85 17.07
N VAL A 556 -7.32 -2.74 16.72
CA VAL A 556 -6.27 -3.68 17.22
C VAL A 556 -6.00 -3.53 18.71
N ASN A 557 -6.57 -2.50 19.29
CA ASN A 557 -6.11 -1.84 20.50
C ASN A 557 -7.23 -1.87 21.57
N ASN A 558 -8.45 -2.18 21.14
CA ASN A 558 -9.70 -2.27 21.88
C ASN A 558 -10.10 -0.94 22.55
N ASP A 559 -9.82 0.21 21.94
CA ASP A 559 -10.28 1.53 22.42
C ASP A 559 -11.60 2.01 21.78
N GLY A 560 -12.16 1.18 20.90
CA GLY A 560 -13.38 1.41 20.15
C GLY A 560 -13.17 2.23 18.87
N TRP A 561 -11.95 2.61 18.50
CA TRP A 561 -11.64 3.24 17.23
C TRP A 561 -10.92 2.26 16.32
N ASP A 562 -11.33 2.18 15.07
CA ASP A 562 -10.61 1.37 14.10
C ASP A 562 -9.24 1.99 13.80
N ASP A 563 -8.20 1.15 13.89
CA ASP A 563 -6.86 1.50 13.49
C ASP A 563 -6.64 1.14 12.01
N LEU A 564 -5.94 2.00 11.29
CA LEU A 564 -5.56 1.77 9.90
C LEU A 564 -4.28 0.94 9.80
N LEU A 565 -4.39 -0.28 9.25
CA LEU A 565 -3.25 -1.14 8.93
C LEU A 565 -2.98 -1.08 7.42
N VAL A 566 -1.73 -0.79 7.04
CA VAL A 566 -1.31 -0.73 5.63
C VAL A 566 -0.17 -1.71 5.39
N THR A 567 -0.43 -2.71 4.55
CA THR A 567 0.60 -3.65 4.08
C THR A 567 1.35 -3.03 2.92
N ASN A 568 2.67 -2.95 3.07
CA ASN A 568 3.56 -2.35 2.08
C ASN A 568 4.83 -3.18 1.90
N GLY A 569 5.45 -3.01 0.75
CA GLY A 569 6.69 -3.71 0.40
C GLY A 569 6.73 -4.09 -1.06
N TYR A 570 7.92 -4.29 -1.59
CA TYR A 570 8.14 -4.91 -2.89
C TYR A 570 9.32 -5.86 -2.76
N ILE A 571 9.72 -6.54 -3.83
CA ILE A 571 10.93 -7.35 -3.82
C ILE A 571 12.13 -6.45 -3.45
N THR A 572 12.60 -6.56 -2.21
CA THR A 572 13.76 -5.80 -1.71
C THR A 572 15.04 -6.47 -2.16
N GLY A 573 15.93 -5.69 -2.77
CA GLY A 573 17.29 -6.13 -3.06
C GLY A 573 18.13 -6.23 -1.77
N GLU A 574 19.41 -6.56 -1.92
CA GLU A 574 20.37 -6.53 -0.80
C GLU A 574 20.64 -5.09 -0.30
N SER A 575 20.20 -4.08 -1.05
CA SER A 575 20.35 -2.66 -0.73
C SER A 575 19.19 -2.16 0.12
N THR A 576 19.49 -1.64 1.32
CA THR A 576 18.52 -0.96 2.18
C THR A 576 18.06 0.41 1.65
N ASN A 577 18.63 0.88 0.54
CA ASN A 577 18.25 2.15 -0.09
C ASN A 577 17.11 2.00 -1.11
N ASP A 578 16.68 0.76 -1.38
CA ASP A 578 15.72 0.45 -2.44
C ASP A 578 14.25 0.72 -2.01
N LEU A 579 14.03 1.10 -0.75
CA LEU A 579 12.73 1.45 -0.15
C LEU A 579 12.55 2.97 -0.02
#